data_AF-A0A7V2NI47-F1
#
_entry.id   AF-A0A7V2NI47-F1
#
_cell.length_a   1.000
_cell.length_b   1.000
_cell.length_c   1.000
_cell.angle_alpha   90.00
_cell.angle_beta   90.00
_cell.angle_gamma   90.00
#
_symmetry.space_group_name_H-M   'P 1'
#
loop_
_entity.id
_entity.type
_entity.pdbx_description
1 polymer ?
#
loop_
_entity_poly.entity_id
_entity_poly.type
_entity_poly.pdbx_seq_one_letter_code
_entity_poly.pdbx_strand_id
1 'polypeptide(L)'
;KVVTQEEVKDIIVGLPLNMDGSEGDSAKKARAFAVEIENETGIEVICLDERLSSFSAEQTLRAVGRKPSKDKARVDRVAATLVLQEYLDSLHHREYGHE
;
A
#
# COMPACT_ATOMS: atom_id res chain seq x y z
N LYS A 1 -8.12 10.04 -14.68
CA LYS A 1 -8.88 11.23 -14.20
C LYS A 1 -8.34 11.73 -12.87
N VAL A 2 -8.40 10.96 -11.78
CA VAL A 2 -7.84 11.38 -10.47
C VAL A 2 -6.36 11.76 -10.59
N VAL A 3 -5.55 10.88 -11.16
CA VAL A 3 -4.10 11.08 -11.38
C VAL A 3 -3.77 12.44 -12.03
N THR A 4 -4.50 12.80 -13.08
CA THR A 4 -4.31 14.06 -13.81
C THR A 4 -4.88 15.28 -13.09
N GLN A 5 -5.94 15.11 -12.29
CA GLN A 5 -6.62 16.22 -11.59
C GLN A 5 -5.86 16.63 -10.33
N GLU A 6 -5.27 15.66 -9.64
CA GLU A 6 -4.55 15.85 -8.39
C GLU A 6 -3.03 16.00 -8.60
N GLU A 7 -2.57 16.09 -9.86
CA GLU A 7 -1.15 16.23 -10.22
C GLU A 7 -0.26 15.18 -9.52
N VAL A 8 -0.72 13.93 -9.51
CA VAL A 8 -0.05 12.83 -8.81
C VAL A 8 1.33 12.59 -9.44
N LYS A 9 2.36 12.54 -8.59
CA LYS A 9 3.76 12.31 -9.00
C LYS A 9 4.20 10.86 -8.89
N ASP A 10 3.68 10.16 -7.88
CA ASP A 10 4.03 8.79 -7.55
C ASP A 10 2.77 8.06 -7.10
N ILE A 11 2.67 6.77 -7.42
CA ILE A 11 1.56 5.91 -7.02
C ILE A 11 2.10 4.79 -6.15
N ILE A 12 1.47 4.52 -5.02
CA ILE A 12 1.87 3.45 -4.10
C ILE A 12 0.89 2.29 -4.21
N VAL A 13 1.41 1.08 -4.39
CA VAL A 13 0.63 -0.17 -4.38
C VAL A 13 1.19 -1.10 -3.30
N GLY A 14 0.35 -1.50 -2.36
CA GLY A 14 0.72 -2.47 -1.34
C GLY A 14 0.85 -3.89 -1.88
N LEU A 15 1.87 -4.61 -1.41
CA LEU A 15 2.14 -6.01 -1.71
C LEU A 15 1.90 -6.87 -0.46
N PRO A 16 0.84 -7.69 -0.44
CA PRO A 16 0.58 -8.63 0.64
C PRO A 16 1.51 -9.84 0.52
N LEU A 17 2.79 -9.64 0.84
CA LEU A 17 3.79 -10.70 0.86
C LEU A 17 3.53 -11.66 2.03
N ASN A 18 3.92 -12.91 1.86
CA ASN A 18 3.91 -13.89 2.94
C ASN A 18 4.98 -13.54 3.98
N MET A 19 4.83 -13.99 5.22
CA MET A 19 5.77 -13.66 6.31
C MET A 19 7.24 -13.98 5.99
N ASP A 20 7.50 -15.01 5.17
CA ASP A 20 8.83 -15.39 4.69
C ASP A 20 9.37 -14.53 3.53
N GLY A 21 8.57 -13.58 3.04
CA GLY A 21 8.88 -12.68 1.92
C GLY A 21 8.48 -13.22 0.56
N SER A 22 7.88 -14.41 0.50
CA SER A 22 7.42 -14.98 -0.76
C SER A 22 6.13 -14.32 -1.26
N GLU A 23 5.94 -14.33 -2.58
CA GLU A 23 4.73 -13.80 -3.21
C GLU A 23 3.63 -14.86 -3.33
N GLY A 24 2.51 -14.64 -2.64
CA GLY A 24 1.26 -15.37 -2.89
C GLY A 24 0.53 -14.86 -4.15
N ASP A 25 -0.59 -15.49 -4.51
CA ASP A 25 -1.40 -15.09 -5.67
C ASP A 25 -1.91 -13.64 -5.58
N SER A 26 -2.21 -13.17 -4.37
CA SER A 26 -2.64 -11.79 -4.14
C SER A 26 -1.52 -10.79 -4.44
N ALA A 27 -0.29 -11.07 -4.02
CA ALA A 27 0.87 -10.21 -4.30
C ALA A 27 1.17 -10.14 -5.80
N LYS A 28 1.08 -11.28 -6.51
CA LYS A 28 1.26 -11.32 -7.97
C LYS A 28 0.21 -10.49 -8.70
N LYS A 29 -1.05 -10.55 -8.27
CA LYS A 29 -2.14 -9.73 -8.83
C LYS A 29 -1.93 -8.24 -8.55
N ALA A 30 -1.52 -7.88 -7.33
CA ALA A 30 -1.21 -6.49 -6.97
C ALA A 30 -0.07 -5.94 -7.83
N ARG A 31 0.98 -6.74 -8.04
CA ARG A 31 2.11 -6.38 -8.91
C ARG A 31 1.72 -6.22 -10.37
N ALA A 32 0.92 -7.14 -10.91
CA ALA A 32 0.42 -7.02 -12.27
C ALA A 32 -0.41 -5.73 -12.45
N PHE A 33 -1.24 -5.41 -11.45
CA PHE A 33 -2.03 -4.18 -11.43
C PHE A 33 -1.15 -2.92 -11.36
N ALA A 34 -0.08 -2.95 -10.56
CA ALA A 34 0.89 -1.85 -10.51
C ALA A 34 1.52 -1.57 -11.89
N VAL A 35 1.91 -2.63 -12.60
CA VAL A 35 2.45 -2.53 -13.97
C VAL A 35 1.42 -1.99 -14.94
N GLU A 36 0.15 -2.40 -14.83
CA GLU A 36 -0.94 -1.88 -15.67
C GLU A 36 -1.11 -0.36 -15.46
N ILE A 37 -1.17 0.08 -14.20
CA ILE A 37 -1.26 1.50 -13.86
C ILE A 37 -0.07 2.29 -14.40
N GLU A 38 1.15 1.80 -14.22
CA GLU A 38 2.36 2.48 -14.69
C GLU A 38 2.33 2.67 -16.21
N ASN A 39 1.95 1.62 -16.95
CA ASN A 39 1.83 1.69 -18.41
C ASN A 39 0.73 2.65 -18.88
N GLU A 40 -0.40 2.69 -18.18
CA GLU A 40 -1.53 3.56 -18.55
C GLU A 40 -1.30 5.03 -18.17
N THR A 41 -0.60 5.29 -17.06
CA THR A 41 -0.46 6.64 -16.50
C THR A 41 0.89 7.28 -16.81
N GLY A 42 1.93 6.49 -17.09
CA GLY A 42 3.31 6.95 -17.25
C GLY A 42 3.95 7.48 -15.95
N ILE A 43 3.29 7.25 -14.81
CA ILE A 43 3.74 7.68 -13.48
C ILE A 43 4.37 6.49 -12.77
N GLU A 44 5.47 6.75 -12.06
CA GLU A 44 6.18 5.74 -11.29
C GLU A 44 5.25 5.09 -10.27
N VAL A 45 5.21 3.75 -10.29
CA VAL A 45 4.43 2.97 -9.33
C VAL A 45 5.36 2.23 -8.37
N ILE A 46 5.31 2.63 -7.10
CA ILE A 46 6.12 2.08 -6.02
C ILE A 46 5.33 0.95 -5.36
N CYS A 47 5.90 -0.25 -5.40
CA CYS A 47 5.33 -1.41 -4.71
C CYS A 47 5.90 -1.52 -3.29
N LEU A 48 5.04 -1.38 -2.27
CA LEU A 48 5.44 -1.43 -0.87
C LEU A 48 5.18 -2.80 -0.25
N ASP A 49 6.14 -3.35 0.47
CA ASP A 49 5.97 -4.57 1.26
C ASP A 49 5.10 -4.30 2.49
N GLU A 50 3.88 -4.83 2.52
CA GLU A 50 2.93 -4.62 3.63
C GLU A 50 3.30 -5.35 4.93
N ARG A 51 4.39 -6.14 4.95
CA ARG A 51 4.82 -6.89 6.14
C ARG A 51 5.46 -6.01 7.23
N LEU A 52 5.98 -4.84 6.87
CA LEU A 52 6.70 -3.96 7.80
C LEU A 52 5.76 -3.17 8.72
N SER A 53 4.45 -3.31 8.50
CA SER A 53 3.40 -2.79 9.36
C SER A 53 3.31 -3.59 10.67
N SER A 54 3.99 -3.06 11.69
CA SER A 54 3.98 -3.49 13.10
C SER A 54 2.61 -3.98 13.60
N PHE A 55 2.60 -4.76 14.69
CA PHE A 55 1.45 -5.22 15.48
C PHE A 55 0.23 -4.28 15.53
N SER A 56 0.43 -2.95 15.47
CA SER A 56 -0.58 -1.90 15.35
C SER A 56 -1.41 -1.93 14.06
N ALA A 57 -0.81 -2.20 12.91
CA ALA A 57 -1.50 -2.36 11.64
C ALA A 57 -2.27 -3.67 11.58
N GLU A 58 -1.70 -4.76 12.11
CA GLU A 58 -2.42 -6.01 12.32
C GLU A 58 -3.62 -5.83 13.25
N GLN A 59 -3.49 -5.06 14.34
CA GLN A 59 -4.59 -4.68 15.23
C GLN A 59 -5.64 -3.82 14.53
N THR A 60 -5.23 -2.88 13.68
CA THR A 60 -6.14 -2.01 12.92
C THR A 60 -6.89 -2.80 11.85
N LEU A 61 -6.20 -3.65 11.09
CA LEU A 61 -6.79 -4.58 10.13
C LEU A 61 -7.67 -5.63 10.81
N ARG A 62 -7.30 -6.13 12.00
CA ARG A 62 -8.16 -7.02 12.80
C ARG A 62 -9.39 -6.31 13.36
N ALA A 63 -9.26 -5.05 13.78
CA ALA A 63 -10.38 -4.22 14.25
C ALA A 63 -11.36 -3.91 13.12
N VAL A 64 -10.85 -3.74 11.89
CA VAL A 64 -11.64 -3.49 10.68
C VAL A 64 -12.16 -4.79 10.04
N GLY A 65 -11.43 -5.90 10.16
CA GLY A 65 -11.65 -7.16 9.45
C GLY A 65 -12.30 -8.30 10.25
N ARG A 66 -12.49 -8.19 11.58
CA ARG A 66 -13.17 -9.25 12.36
C ARG A 66 -14.69 -9.29 12.23
N LYS A 67 -15.29 -8.27 11.63
CA LYS A 67 -16.67 -8.37 11.12
C LYS A 67 -16.60 -7.98 9.65
N PRO A 68 -17.26 -8.71 8.73
CA PRO A 68 -17.57 -8.17 7.42
C PRO A 68 -18.43 -6.93 7.67
N SER A 69 -17.79 -5.77 7.80
CA SER A 69 -18.48 -4.50 7.70
C SER A 69 -19.10 -4.52 6.32
N LYS A 70 -20.40 -4.23 6.22
CA LYS A 70 -21.09 -4.15 4.93
C LYS A 70 -20.49 -3.07 4.01
N ASP A 71 -19.55 -2.28 4.53
CA ASP A 71 -18.93 -1.14 3.88
C ASP A 71 -17.45 -1.42 3.54
N LYS A 72 -17.26 -2.27 2.51
CA LYS A 72 -15.94 -2.62 1.96
C LYS A 72 -15.14 -1.38 1.55
N ALA A 73 -15.82 -0.36 1.00
CA ALA A 73 -15.19 0.90 0.58
C ALA A 73 -14.56 1.69 1.74
N ARG A 74 -15.12 1.57 2.95
CA ARG A 74 -14.50 2.16 4.14
C ARG A 74 -13.24 1.41 4.57
N VAL A 75 -13.26 0.08 4.49
CA VAL A 75 -12.10 -0.78 4.80
C VAL A 75 -10.94 -0.46 3.85
N ASP A 76 -11.22 -0.41 2.55
CA ASP A 76 -10.21 -0.17 1.52
C ASP A 76 -9.56 1.22 1.67
N ARG A 77 -10.33 2.26 2.02
CA ARG A 77 -9.78 3.60 2.30
C ARG A 77 -8.84 3.66 3.50
N VAL A 78 -9.20 2.96 4.58
CA VAL A 78 -8.36 2.89 5.79
C VAL A 78 -7.06 2.17 5.46
N ALA A 79 -7.13 1.03 4.75
CA ALA A 79 -5.94 0.30 4.31
C ALA A 79 -5.02 1.17 3.43
N ALA A 80 -5.57 1.86 2.42
CA ALA A 80 -4.79 2.76 1.57
C ALA A 80 -4.09 3.88 2.35
N THR A 81 -4.75 4.43 3.38
CA THR A 81 -4.15 5.47 4.24
C THR A 81 -2.95 4.93 5.03
N LEU A 82 -3.06 3.70 5.55
CA LEU A 82 -1.97 3.07 6.30
C LEU A 82 -0.76 2.79 5.42
N VAL A 83 -0.97 2.25 4.21
CA VAL A 83 0.09 2.00 3.24
C VAL A 83 0.81 3.31 2.88
N LEU A 84 0.07 4.39 2.65
CA LEU A 84 0.66 5.70 2.38
C LEU A 84 1.48 6.21 3.57
N GLN A 85 0.95 6.10 4.80
CA GLN A 85 1.67 6.55 5.99
C GLN A 85 2.98 5.78 6.16
N GLU A 86 2.96 4.46 5.97
CA GLU A 86 4.16 3.61 6.07
C GLU A 86 5.23 4.01 5.05
N TYR A 87 4.81 4.31 3.81
CA TYR A 87 5.72 4.83 2.80
C TYR A 87 6.32 6.18 3.19
N LEU A 88 5.50 7.15 3.65
CA LEU A 88 5.98 8.47 4.07
C LEU A 88 6.94 8.38 5.27
N ASP A 89 6.65 7.51 6.23
CA ASP A 89 7.52 7.25 7.37
C ASP A 89 8.87 6.68 6.90
N SER A 90 8.86 5.75 5.93
CA SER A 90 10.10 5.19 5.36
C SER A 90 10.97 6.24 4.66
N LEU A 91 10.35 7.22 3.99
CA LEU A 91 11.06 8.35 3.38
C LEU A 91 11.67 9.26 4.44
N HIS A 92 10.91 9.58 5.49
CA HIS A 92 11.38 10.41 6.59
C HIS A 92 12.58 9.77 7.32
N HIS A 93 12.57 8.45 7.52
CA HIS A 93 13.72 7.75 8.12
C HIS A 93 14.95 7.73 7.19
N ARG A 94 14.77 7.74 5.87
CA ARG A 94 15.88 7.85 4.90
C ARG A 94 16.48 9.26 4.84
N GLU A 95 15.65 10.30 4.95
CA GLU A 95 16.08 11.70 4.87
C GLU A 95 16.79 12.18 6.15
N TYR A 96 16.49 11.59 7.31
CA TYR A 96 17.09 11.96 8.62
C TYR A 96 18.04 10.90 9.20
N GLY A 97 18.40 9.88 8.41
CA GLY A 97 19.23 8.75 8.84
C GLY A 97 20.64 8.76 8.26
N HIS A 98 21.44 9.80 8.52
CA HIS A 98 22.91 9.71 8.54
C HIS A 98 23.57 10.88 9.29
N GLU A 99 23.53 10.84 10.62
CA GLU A 99 24.63 11.28 11.51
C GLU A 99 24.97 10.14 12.47
#